data_AF-A0A3L6JAR3-F1
#
_entry.id   AF-A0A3L6JAR3-F1
#
_cell.length_a   1.000
_cell.length_b   1.000
_cell.length_c   1.000
_cell.angle_alpha   90.00
_cell.angle_beta   90.00
_cell.angle_gamma   90.00
#
_symmetry.space_group_name_H-M   'P 1'
#
loop_
_entity.id
_entity.type
_entity.pdbx_description
1 polymer ?
#
loop_
_entity_poly.entity_id
_entity_poly.type
_entity_poly.pdbx_seq_one_letter_code
_entity_poly.pdbx_strand_id
1 'polypeptide(L)'
;SARLKSKYQLLNSKEALIEDALNTTIQKLDSIVGKAEYKRVLARLAIDGAVALHGDTLELVLPKNHASYLDLAEIETAVSKETKKKTKMSISKENVRSKGGLIIRTPDSKRLVDNTFEARLERLENKARVEIASILFKSDNKK
;
A
#
# COMPACT_ATOMS: atom_id res chain seq x y z
N SER A 1 -38.64 8.83 -11.11
CA SER A 1 -39.37 7.74 -11.81
C SER A 1 -38.82 6.39 -11.37
N ALA A 2 -39.61 5.32 -11.48
CA ALA A 2 -39.20 3.95 -11.08
C ALA A 2 -37.90 3.49 -11.79
N ARG A 3 -37.72 3.85 -13.07
CA ARG A 3 -36.51 3.54 -13.85
C ARG A 3 -35.23 4.13 -13.25
N LEU A 4 -35.30 5.35 -12.74
CA LEU A 4 -34.14 6.00 -12.11
C LEU A 4 -33.74 5.24 -10.84
N LYS A 5 -34.72 4.89 -10.00
CA LYS A 5 -34.52 4.16 -8.74
C LYS A 5 -33.88 2.78 -8.98
N SER A 6 -34.34 2.04 -9.99
CA SER A 6 -33.74 0.74 -10.34
C SER A 6 -32.30 0.87 -10.83
N LYS A 7 -31.98 1.91 -11.61
CA LYS A 7 -30.59 2.16 -12.08
C LYS A 7 -29.66 2.47 -10.91
N TYR A 8 -30.10 3.29 -9.95
CA TYR A 8 -29.33 3.58 -8.75
C TYR A 8 -29.12 2.35 -7.88
N GLN A 9 -30.14 1.51 -7.69
CA GLN A 9 -30.00 0.27 -6.93
C GLN A 9 -28.95 -0.66 -7.54
N LEU A 10 -28.97 -0.83 -8.87
CA LEU A 10 -27.96 -1.65 -9.57
C LEU A 10 -26.54 -1.10 -9.36
N LEU A 11 -26.34 0.21 -9.52
CA LEU A 11 -25.04 0.86 -9.31
C LEU A 11 -24.54 0.64 -7.87
N ASN A 12 -25.41 0.84 -6.88
CA ASN A 12 -25.05 0.66 -5.48
C ASN A 12 -24.69 -0.80 -5.15
N SER A 13 -25.40 -1.77 -5.72
CA SER A 13 -25.06 -3.19 -5.54
C SER A 13 -23.71 -3.54 -6.19
N LYS A 14 -23.41 -2.97 -7.36
CA LYS A 14 -22.10 -3.16 -8.01
C LYS A 14 -20.97 -2.53 -7.17
N GLU A 15 -21.20 -1.35 -6.61
CA GLU A 15 -20.25 -0.68 -5.72
C GLU A 15 -19.96 -1.49 -4.46
N ALA A 16 -21.00 -1.99 -3.78
CA ALA A 16 -20.86 -2.77 -2.57
C ALA A 16 -20.02 -4.04 -2.76
N LEU A 17 -20.12 -4.71 -3.92
CA LEU A 17 -19.30 -5.88 -4.23
C LEU A 17 -17.82 -5.53 -4.42
N ILE A 18 -17.52 -4.37 -4.99
CA ILE A 18 -16.15 -3.89 -5.16
C ILE A 18 -15.57 -3.53 -3.79
N GLU A 19 -16.30 -2.78 -2.98
CA GLU A 19 -15.90 -2.42 -1.62
C GLU A 19 -15.62 -3.66 -0.76
N ASP A 20 -16.47 -4.70 -0.84
CA ASP A 20 -16.28 -5.95 -0.09
C ASP A 20 -14.99 -6.70 -0.49
N ALA A 21 -14.69 -6.74 -1.79
CA ALA A 21 -13.45 -7.34 -2.29
C ALA A 21 -12.20 -6.59 -1.79
N LEU A 22 -12.25 -5.26 -1.80
CA LEU A 22 -11.16 -4.41 -1.30
C LEU A 22 -10.98 -4.55 0.22
N ASN A 23 -12.08 -4.54 0.99
CA ASN A 23 -12.06 -4.74 2.43
C ASN A 23 -11.49 -6.10 2.81
N THR A 24 -11.91 -7.16 2.11
CA THR A 24 -11.38 -8.51 2.31
C THR A 24 -9.86 -8.56 2.03
N THR A 25 -9.39 -7.77 1.07
CA THR A 25 -7.95 -7.67 0.75
C THR A 25 -7.18 -7.03 1.90
N ILE A 26 -7.68 -5.92 2.45
CA ILE A 26 -7.08 -5.28 3.63
C ILE A 26 -7.04 -6.25 4.81
N GLN A 27 -8.12 -6.97 5.08
CA GLN A 27 -8.16 -7.94 6.18
C GLN A 27 -7.13 -9.06 6.01
N LYS A 28 -6.93 -9.56 4.78
CA LYS A 28 -5.88 -10.54 4.50
C LYS A 28 -4.48 -9.97 4.73
N LEU A 29 -4.24 -8.73 4.33
CA LEU A 29 -2.96 -8.04 4.58
C LEU A 29 -2.73 -7.76 6.08
N ASP A 30 -3.78 -7.44 6.85
CA ASP A 30 -3.70 -7.30 8.31
C ASP A 30 -3.34 -8.65 8.96
N SER A 31 -3.89 -9.76 8.44
CA SER A 31 -3.64 -11.11 8.97
C SER A 31 -2.19 -11.61 8.83
N ILE A 32 -1.37 -11.00 7.97
CA ILE A 32 0.04 -11.36 7.84
C ILE A 32 0.94 -10.59 8.81
N VAL A 33 0.46 -9.50 9.40
CA VAL A 33 1.24 -8.67 10.34
C VAL A 33 1.77 -9.53 11.49
N GLY A 34 3.06 -9.36 11.79
CA GLY A 34 3.77 -10.16 12.81
C GLY A 34 4.27 -11.53 12.35
N LYS A 35 3.89 -12.01 11.16
CA LYS A 35 4.42 -13.26 10.59
C LYS A 35 5.74 -13.03 9.85
N ALA A 36 6.47 -14.12 9.59
CA ALA A 36 7.73 -14.07 8.83
C ALA A 36 7.54 -13.49 7.41
N GLU A 37 6.37 -13.73 6.80
CA GLU A 37 6.00 -13.14 5.51
C GLU A 37 5.94 -11.61 5.57
N TYR A 38 5.39 -11.04 6.64
CA TYR A 38 5.28 -9.59 6.79
C TYR A 38 6.64 -8.90 6.87
N LYS A 39 7.63 -9.50 7.54
CA LYS A 39 9.01 -8.95 7.56
C LYS A 39 9.57 -8.78 6.14
N ARG A 40 9.41 -9.80 5.29
CA ARG A 40 9.85 -9.78 3.88
C ARG A 40 9.10 -8.73 3.07
N VAL A 41 7.78 -8.65 3.25
CA VAL A 41 6.95 -7.65 2.57
C VAL A 41 7.38 -6.23 2.98
N LEU A 42 7.52 -5.98 4.28
CA LEU A 42 7.87 -4.67 4.81
C LEU A 42 9.26 -4.22 4.37
N ALA A 43 10.25 -5.11 4.39
CA ALA A 43 11.60 -4.83 3.89
C ALA A 43 11.57 -4.45 2.39
N ARG A 44 10.80 -5.18 1.57
CA ARG A 44 10.67 -4.86 0.14
C ARG A 44 9.98 -3.50 -0.07
N LEU A 45 8.94 -3.19 0.69
CA LEU A 45 8.28 -1.89 0.64
C LEU A 45 9.22 -0.74 1.04
N ALA A 46 10.12 -0.98 1.99
CA ALA A 46 11.14 -0.02 2.38
C ALA A 46 12.16 0.21 1.24
N ILE A 47 12.66 -0.87 0.64
CA ILE A 47 13.61 -0.79 -0.49
C ILE A 47 12.98 -0.05 -1.67
N ASP A 48 11.80 -0.47 -2.12
CA ASP A 48 11.08 0.14 -3.25
C ASP A 48 10.92 1.65 -3.07
N GLY A 49 10.50 2.09 -1.88
CA GLY A 49 10.28 3.51 -1.61
C GLY A 49 11.59 4.30 -1.51
N ALA A 50 12.65 3.71 -0.93
CA ALA A 50 13.93 4.38 -0.76
C ALA A 50 14.63 4.55 -2.12
N VAL A 51 14.57 3.51 -2.96
CA VAL A 51 15.04 3.56 -4.35
C VAL A 51 14.29 4.64 -5.12
N ALA A 52 12.96 4.72 -4.99
CA ALA A 52 12.18 5.76 -5.67
C ALA A 52 12.60 7.19 -5.27
N LEU A 53 12.96 7.43 -4.01
CA LEU A 53 13.35 8.75 -3.52
C LEU A 53 14.77 9.20 -3.90
N HIS A 54 15.68 8.26 -4.16
CA HIS A 54 17.10 8.53 -4.49
C HIS A 54 17.80 9.47 -3.47
N GLY A 55 17.37 9.46 -2.21
CA GLY A 55 17.86 10.38 -1.16
C GLY A 55 19.08 9.84 -0.42
N ASP A 56 19.96 10.74 0.05
CA ASP A 56 21.14 10.37 0.87
C ASP A 56 20.77 9.98 2.29
N THR A 57 19.77 10.67 2.85
CA THR A 57 19.25 10.40 4.18
C THR A 57 17.73 10.32 4.07
N LEU A 58 17.16 9.26 4.63
CA LEU A 58 15.73 8.98 4.59
C LEU A 58 15.23 8.62 5.99
N GLU A 59 13.99 8.98 6.26
CA GLU A 59 13.28 8.68 7.49
C GLU A 59 12.09 7.77 7.20
N LEU A 60 11.98 6.67 7.94
CA LEU A 60 10.87 5.71 7.83
C LEU A 60 9.86 5.98 8.93
N VAL A 61 8.61 6.24 8.56
CA VAL A 61 7.47 6.41 9.46
C VAL A 61 6.63 5.14 9.37
N LEU A 62 6.55 4.40 10.47
CA LEU A 62 5.87 3.11 10.54
C LEU A 62 4.66 3.16 11.48
N PRO A 63 3.75 2.19 11.41
CA PRO A 63 2.80 1.97 12.47
C PRO A 63 3.49 1.64 13.79
N LYS A 64 2.81 1.93 14.89
CA LYS A 64 3.32 1.65 16.23
C LYS A 64 3.68 0.17 16.35
N ASN A 65 4.86 -0.11 16.93
CA ASN A 65 5.41 -1.46 17.12
C ASN A 65 5.82 -2.20 15.84
N HIS A 66 5.78 -1.58 14.65
CA HIS A 66 6.16 -2.26 13.41
C HIS A 66 7.66 -2.12 13.08
N ALA A 67 8.34 -1.18 13.72
CA ALA A 67 9.78 -0.94 13.56
C ALA A 67 10.65 -2.17 13.82
N SER A 68 10.25 -3.05 14.74
CA SER A 68 10.99 -4.28 15.11
C SER A 68 10.98 -5.35 14.01
N TYR A 69 10.15 -5.21 12.98
CA TYR A 69 10.09 -6.12 11.85
C TYR A 69 11.09 -5.76 10.73
N LEU A 70 11.80 -4.63 10.86
CA LEU A 70 12.79 -4.18 9.90
C LEU A 70 14.22 -4.36 10.42
N ASP A 71 15.10 -4.78 9.53
CA ASP A 71 16.54 -4.64 9.69
C ASP A 71 17.03 -3.49 8.80
N LEU A 72 17.32 -2.34 9.41
CA LEU A 72 17.75 -1.16 8.68
C LEU A 72 19.07 -1.38 7.93
N ALA A 73 20.01 -2.15 8.51
CA ALA A 73 21.31 -2.39 7.89
C ALA A 73 21.18 -3.22 6.61
N GLU A 74 20.28 -4.22 6.62
CA GLU A 74 19.95 -5.00 5.43
C GLU A 74 19.34 -4.11 4.33
N ILE A 75 18.38 -3.26 4.70
CA ILE A 75 17.70 -2.36 3.76
C ILE A 75 18.67 -1.32 3.17
N GLU A 76 19.50 -0.68 3.98
CA GLU A 76 20.54 0.26 3.53
C GLU A 76 21.50 -0.41 2.55
N THR A 77 21.89 -1.65 2.80
CA THR A 77 22.75 -2.43 1.92
C THR A 77 22.07 -2.73 0.59
N ALA A 78 20.80 -3.15 0.61
CA ALA A 78 20.03 -3.45 -0.60
C ALA A 78 19.82 -2.19 -1.46
N VAL A 79 19.40 -1.09 -0.84
CA VAL A 79 19.19 0.20 -1.53
C VAL A 79 20.50 0.73 -2.10
N SER A 80 21.62 0.62 -1.37
CA SER A 80 22.91 1.08 -1.86
C SER A 80 23.40 0.28 -3.08
N LYS A 81 23.09 -1.03 -3.13
CA LYS A 81 23.39 -1.87 -4.30
C LYS A 81 22.57 -1.48 -5.52
N GLU A 82 21.27 -1.22 -5.34
CA GLU A 82 20.39 -0.86 -6.45
C GLU A 82 20.62 0.56 -6.97
N THR A 83 20.82 1.53 -6.07
CA THR A 83 20.99 2.95 -6.44
C THR A 83 22.45 3.32 -6.74
N LYS A 84 23.41 2.44 -6.43
CA LYS A 84 24.86 2.70 -6.45
C LYS A 84 25.28 3.91 -5.60
N LYS A 85 24.47 4.26 -4.59
CA LYS A 85 24.69 5.41 -3.69
C LYS A 85 24.46 5.00 -2.25
N LYS A 86 25.33 5.45 -1.35
CA LYS A 86 25.16 5.18 0.08
C LYS A 86 23.95 5.98 0.60
N THR A 87 22.98 5.27 1.15
CA THR A 87 21.77 5.86 1.74
C THR A 87 21.75 5.54 3.23
N LYS A 88 21.55 6.56 4.07
CA LYS A 88 21.37 6.40 5.52
C LYS A 88 19.89 6.47 5.87
N MET A 89 19.42 5.54 6.70
CA MET A 89 18.03 5.43 7.10
C MET A 89 17.87 5.51 8.61
N SER A 90 16.79 6.16 9.04
CA SER A 90 16.39 6.20 10.46
C SER A 90 14.91 5.99 10.61
N ILE A 91 14.50 5.38 11.72
CA ILE A 91 13.08 5.27 12.08
C ILE A 91 12.63 6.57 12.75
N SER A 92 11.51 7.11 12.29
CA SER A 92 10.91 8.30 12.88
C SER A 92 10.36 8.02 14.27
N LYS A 93 10.29 9.08 15.09
CA LYS A 93 9.49 9.05 16.33
C LYS A 93 7.99 9.14 16.05
N GLU A 94 7.62 9.69 14.89
CA GLU A 94 6.23 9.72 14.44
C GLU A 94 5.76 8.33 14.03
N ASN A 95 4.46 8.09 14.20
CA ASN A 95 3.83 6.85 13.75
C ASN A 95 2.70 7.18 12.77
N VAL A 96 2.53 6.35 11.76
CA VAL A 96 1.40 6.44 10.84
C VAL A 96 0.26 5.55 11.33
N ARG A 97 -0.98 6.03 11.17
CA ARG A 97 -2.18 5.23 11.45
C ARG A 97 -2.51 4.38 10.23
N SER A 98 -1.88 3.22 10.14
CA SER A 98 -2.19 2.21 9.10
C SER A 98 -2.13 0.79 9.67
N LYS A 99 -2.76 -0.15 8.98
CA LYS A 99 -2.70 -1.59 9.30
C LYS A 99 -1.33 -2.20 9.02
N GLY A 100 -0.58 -1.63 8.09
CA GLY A 100 0.75 -2.08 7.74
C GLY A 100 1.43 -1.17 6.72
N GLY A 101 2.58 -1.65 6.24
CA GLY A 101 3.45 -0.86 5.37
C GLY A 101 4.17 0.26 6.13
N LEU A 102 4.61 1.27 5.38
CA LEU A 102 5.39 2.39 5.92
C LEU A 102 5.38 3.58 4.95
N ILE A 103 5.68 4.76 5.47
CA ILE A 103 5.98 5.95 4.67
C ILE A 103 7.49 6.20 4.75
N ILE A 104 8.11 6.53 3.62
CA ILE A 104 9.50 6.98 3.57
C ILE A 104 9.51 8.43 3.18
N ARG A 105 10.26 9.26 3.89
CA ARG A 105 10.38 10.68 3.57
C ARG A 105 11.81 11.17 3.68
N THR A 106 12.11 12.28 3.03
CA THR A 106 13.32 13.05 3.29
C THR A 106 13.22 13.73 4.66
N PRO A 107 14.35 14.02 5.35
CA PRO A 107 14.32 14.68 6.66
C PRO A 107 13.64 16.05 6.66
N ASP A 108 13.66 16.75 5.52
CA ASP A 108 12.95 18.02 5.32
C ASP A 108 11.46 17.85 4.99
N SER A 109 10.97 16.61 4.94
CA SER A 109 9.60 16.22 4.60
C SER A 109 9.09 16.70 3.24
N LYS A 110 9.96 17.18 2.35
CA LYS A 110 9.56 17.69 1.02
C LYS A 110 9.22 16.59 0.03
N ARG A 111 9.85 15.42 0.18
CA ARG A 111 9.60 14.26 -0.68
C ARG A 111 9.23 13.08 0.19
N LEU A 112 8.16 12.38 -0.18
CA LEU A 112 7.73 11.17 0.49
C LEU A 112 7.19 10.14 -0.49
N VAL A 113 7.28 8.88 -0.09
CA VAL A 113 6.64 7.75 -0.74
C VAL A 113 5.79 7.04 0.30
N ASP A 114 4.47 7.03 0.07
CA ASP A 114 3.52 6.32 0.91
C ASP A 114 3.35 4.88 0.40
N ASN A 115 3.96 3.94 1.13
CA ASN A 115 3.85 2.50 0.91
C ASN A 115 3.03 1.82 2.01
N THR A 116 2.11 2.54 2.66
CA THR A 116 1.07 1.90 3.48
C THR A 116 0.19 0.99 2.62
N PHE A 117 -0.41 -0.02 3.24
CA PHE A 117 -1.29 -0.95 2.51
C PHE A 117 -2.50 -0.23 1.92
N GLU A 118 -3.06 0.71 2.67
CA GLU A 118 -4.20 1.54 2.30
C GLU A 118 -3.85 2.41 1.09
N ALA A 119 -2.75 3.17 1.13
CA ALA A 119 -2.35 4.02 0.01
C ALA A 119 -1.99 3.21 -1.25
N ARG A 120 -1.40 2.02 -1.08
CA ARG A 120 -1.15 1.11 -2.22
C ARG A 120 -2.44 0.54 -2.79
N LEU A 121 -3.39 0.16 -1.93
CA LEU A 121 -4.68 -0.36 -2.37
C LEU A 121 -5.47 0.72 -3.09
N GLU A 122 -5.52 1.96 -2.59
CA GLU A 122 -6.17 3.09 -3.24
C GLU A 122 -5.60 3.35 -4.65
N ARG A 123 -4.27 3.31 -4.80
CA ARG A 123 -3.62 3.43 -6.12
C ARG A 123 -3.98 2.29 -7.07
N LEU A 124 -4.16 1.08 -6.54
CA LEU A 124 -4.57 -0.09 -7.32
C LEU A 124 -6.07 -0.08 -7.60
N GLU A 125 -6.88 0.51 -6.72
CA GLU A 125 -8.33 0.46 -6.73
C GLU A 125 -8.90 0.97 -8.05
N ASN A 126 -8.38 2.08 -8.58
CA ASN A 126 -8.86 2.62 -9.85
C ASN A 126 -8.75 1.61 -11.01
N LYS A 127 -7.67 0.81 -11.04
CA LYS A 127 -7.49 -0.24 -12.05
C LYS A 127 -8.27 -1.51 -11.68
N ALA A 128 -8.18 -1.92 -10.42
CA ALA A 128 -8.85 -3.10 -9.89
C ALA A 128 -10.37 -2.99 -10.05
N ARG A 129 -10.96 -1.80 -9.87
CA ARG A 129 -12.39 -1.52 -10.04
C ARG A 129 -12.86 -1.83 -11.46
N VAL A 130 -12.11 -1.40 -12.47
CA VAL A 130 -12.41 -1.70 -13.88
C VAL A 130 -12.34 -3.21 -14.13
N GLU A 131 -11.33 -3.87 -13.57
CA GLU A 131 -11.11 -5.31 -13.74
C GLU A 131 -12.16 -6.16 -13.00
N ILE A 132 -12.44 -5.85 -11.74
CA ILE A 132 -13.48 -6.46 -10.91
C ILE A 132 -14.84 -6.28 -11.59
N ALA A 133 -15.19 -5.07 -12.03
CA ALA A 133 -16.44 -4.85 -12.74
C ALA A 133 -16.51 -5.63 -14.06
N SER A 134 -15.38 -5.74 -14.77
CA SER A 134 -15.27 -6.58 -15.96
C SER A 134 -15.50 -8.06 -15.62
N ILE A 135 -14.86 -8.61 -14.59
CA ILE A 135 -14.99 -10.02 -14.22
C ILE A 135 -16.41 -10.34 -13.71
N LEU A 136 -16.94 -9.50 -12.81
CA LEU A 136 -18.23 -9.73 -12.17
C LEU A 136 -19.42 -9.44 -13.08
N PHE A 137 -19.27 -8.52 -14.04
CA PHE A 137 -20.41 -8.00 -14.82
C PHE A 137 -20.24 -8.04 -16.35
N LYS A 138 -19.13 -8.55 -16.92
CA LYS A 138 -19.01 -8.66 -18.41
C LYS A 138 -20.08 -9.54 -19.07
N SER A 139 -20.80 -10.35 -18.31
CA SER A 139 -21.95 -11.11 -18.81
C SER A 139 -23.10 -10.21 -19.29
N ASP A 140 -23.14 -8.93 -18.90
CA ASP A 140 -24.24 -8.02 -19.23
C ASP A 140 -24.18 -7.45 -20.67
N ASN A 141 -23.08 -7.66 -21.41
CA ASN A 141 -22.86 -7.07 -22.74
C ASN A 141 -23.03 -8.05 -23.92
N LYS A 142 -23.57 -9.26 -23.69
CA LYS A 142 -24.10 -10.09 -24.78
C LYS A 142 -25.60 -9.83 -24.93
N LYS A 143 -25.93 -8.75 -25.63
CA LYS A 143 -27.23 -8.60 -26.30
C LYS A 143 -26.98 -8.24 -27.75
#